data_AF-A0A1X6ZHP4-F1
#
_entry.id   AF-A0A1X6ZHP4-F1
#
_cell.length_a   1.000
_cell.length_b   1.000
_cell.length_c   1.000
_cell.angle_alpha   90.00
_cell.angle_beta   90.00
_cell.angle_gamma   90.00
#
_symmetry.space_group_name_H-M   'P 1'
#
loop_
_entity.id
_entity.type
_entity.pdbx_description
1 polymer ?
#
loop_
_entity_poly.entity_id
_entity_poly.type
_entity_poly.pdbx_seq_one_letter_code
_entity_poly.pdbx_strand_id
1 'polypeptide(L)'
;MAGIVGVFRNVVFLGWLSIALVSTTIAAGIWALQMTTTVAAMSAKAASTAVAHRKQLAKAVAKAKAKARLRRAVVAVPIAGVAAIGYFEEQDYQEWLAENPDGTRKQYACEVASLTAEVVDEVLQDLPGGLRPDPETVLGYMPECE
;
A
#
# COMPACT_ATOMS: atom_id res chain seq x y z
N MET A 1 -45.88 -44.91 57.56
CA MET A 1 -46.36 -44.00 56.49
C MET A 1 -45.34 -42.93 56.04
N ALA A 2 -44.25 -42.67 56.77
CA ALA A 2 -43.26 -41.64 56.38
C ALA A 2 -42.39 -42.01 55.15
N GLY A 3 -42.10 -43.30 54.92
CA GLY A 3 -41.24 -43.74 53.81
C GLY A 3 -41.87 -43.60 52.41
N ILE A 4 -43.17 -43.88 52.27
CA ILE A 4 -43.89 -43.82 50.98
C ILE A 4 -44.01 -42.39 50.45
N VAL A 5 -44.22 -41.42 51.33
CA VAL A 5 -44.28 -39.98 50.97
C VAL A 5 -42.91 -39.46 50.51
N GLY A 6 -41.83 -39.95 51.13
CA GLY A 6 -40.45 -39.62 50.74
C GLY A 6 -40.08 -40.14 49.35
N VAL A 7 -40.45 -41.39 49.03
CA VAL A 7 -40.22 -41.98 47.70
C VAL A 7 -41.00 -41.23 46.62
N PHE A 8 -42.27 -40.91 46.86
CA PHE A 8 -43.09 -40.17 45.91
C PHE A 8 -42.51 -38.78 45.59
N ARG A 9 -42.03 -38.05 46.61
CA ARG A 9 -41.38 -36.74 46.44
C ARG A 9 -40.11 -36.84 45.60
N ASN A 10 -39.29 -37.87 45.79
CA ASN A 10 -38.08 -38.08 45.00
C ASN A 10 -38.38 -38.42 43.53
N VAL A 11 -39.42 -39.21 43.25
CA VAL A 11 -39.81 -39.56 41.87
C VAL A 11 -40.30 -38.33 41.11
N VAL A 12 -41.13 -37.49 41.75
CA VAL A 12 -41.59 -36.22 41.16
C VAL A 12 -40.41 -35.28 40.91
N PHE A 13 -39.47 -35.21 41.85
CA PHE A 13 -38.27 -34.38 41.69
C PHE A 13 -37.36 -34.88 40.55
N LEU A 14 -37.13 -36.19 40.45
CA LEU A 14 -36.37 -36.80 39.36
C LEU A 14 -37.03 -36.59 38.00
N GLY A 15 -38.36 -36.74 37.93
CA GLY A 15 -39.14 -36.46 36.73
C GLY A 15 -38.99 -35.00 36.28
N TRP A 16 -39.20 -34.06 37.20
CA TRP A 16 -39.03 -32.63 36.92
C TRP A 16 -37.61 -32.29 36.44
N LEU A 17 -36.60 -32.83 37.12
CA LEU A 17 -35.20 -32.59 36.79
C LEU A 17 -34.85 -33.16 35.40
N SER A 18 -35.37 -34.34 35.05
CA SER A 18 -35.18 -34.93 33.72
C SER A 18 -35.80 -34.08 32.61
N ILE A 19 -36.99 -33.52 32.83
CA ILE A 19 -37.66 -32.63 31.86
C ILE A 19 -36.88 -31.32 31.70
N ALA A 20 -36.41 -30.72 32.79
CA ALA A 20 -35.58 -29.52 32.75
C ALA A 20 -34.24 -29.73 32.03
N LEU A 21 -33.63 -30.91 32.20
CA LEU A 21 -32.38 -31.26 31.52
C LEU A 21 -32.59 -31.44 30.01
N VAL A 22 -33.68 -32.10 29.61
CA VAL A 22 -33.99 -32.31 28.19
C VAL A 22 -34.32 -30.97 27.51
N SER A 23 -35.11 -30.10 28.14
CA SER A 23 -35.50 -28.81 27.56
C SER A 23 -34.31 -27.87 27.36
N THR A 24 -33.38 -27.83 28.33
CA THR A 24 -32.16 -27.03 28.23
C THR A 24 -31.21 -27.56 27.15
N THR A 25 -31.10 -28.88 27.00
CA THR A 25 -30.26 -29.50 25.96
C THR A 25 -30.76 -29.19 24.55
N ILE A 26 -32.07 -29.23 24.33
CA ILE A 26 -32.68 -28.90 23.03
C ILE A 26 -32.46 -27.42 22.71
N ALA A 27 -32.70 -26.52 23.68
CA ALA A 27 -32.50 -25.09 23.49
C ALA A 27 -31.04 -24.76 23.16
N ALA A 28 -30.08 -25.37 23.87
CA ALA A 28 -28.66 -25.21 23.59
C ALA A 28 -28.27 -25.73 22.20
N GLY A 29 -28.86 -26.85 21.76
CA GLY A 29 -28.64 -27.39 20.42
C GLY A 29 -29.10 -26.44 19.30
N ILE A 30 -30.27 -25.82 19.44
CA ILE A 30 -30.78 -24.84 18.46
C ILE A 30 -29.86 -23.60 18.40
N TRP A 31 -29.45 -23.09 19.57
CA TRP A 31 -28.51 -21.97 19.64
C TRP A 31 -27.16 -22.29 19.02
N ALA A 32 -26.62 -23.50 19.26
CA ALA A 32 -25.37 -23.94 18.67
C ALA A 32 -25.43 -24.00 17.13
N LEU A 33 -26.57 -24.46 16.58
CA LEU A 33 -26.79 -24.48 15.13
C LEU A 33 -26.87 -23.06 14.54
N GLN A 34 -27.55 -22.13 15.22
CA GLN A 34 -27.60 -20.73 14.78
C GLN A 34 -26.22 -20.06 14.82
N MET A 35 -25.42 -20.30 15.87
CA MET A 35 -24.06 -19.76 15.96
C MET A 35 -23.14 -20.35 14.88
N THR A 36 -23.30 -21.64 14.55
CA THR A 36 -22.50 -22.28 13.49
C THR A 36 -22.81 -21.68 12.11
N THR A 37 -24.09 -21.47 11.80
CA THR A 37 -24.49 -20.91 10.50
C THR A 37 -24.08 -19.44 10.35
N THR A 38 -24.18 -18.65 11.42
CA THR A 38 -23.72 -17.24 11.41
C THR A 38 -22.21 -17.14 11.25
N VAL A 39 -21.41 -17.97 11.93
CA VAL A 39 -19.95 -18.01 11.75
C VAL A 39 -19.57 -18.43 10.33
N ALA A 40 -20.24 -19.43 9.76
CA ALA A 40 -20.00 -19.85 8.38
C ALA A 40 -20.31 -18.71 7.38
N ALA A 41 -21.45 -18.03 7.56
CA ALA A 41 -21.82 -16.90 6.71
C ALA A 41 -20.86 -15.71 6.84
N MET A 42 -20.41 -15.40 8.06
CA MET A 42 -19.43 -14.33 8.30
C MET A 42 -18.04 -14.69 7.76
N SER A 43 -17.63 -15.96 7.86
CA SER A 43 -16.37 -16.45 7.30
C SER A 43 -16.38 -16.40 5.78
N ALA A 44 -17.48 -16.79 5.14
CA ALA A 44 -17.66 -16.67 3.70
C ALA A 44 -17.63 -15.20 3.24
N LYS A 45 -18.31 -14.30 3.98
CA LYS A 45 -18.24 -12.85 3.72
C LYS A 45 -16.82 -12.32 3.89
N ALA A 46 -16.13 -12.67 4.97
CA ALA A 46 -14.74 -12.25 5.22
C ALA A 46 -13.77 -12.75 4.14
N ALA A 47 -13.95 -13.98 3.65
CA ALA A 47 -13.16 -14.51 2.54
C ALA A 47 -13.44 -13.72 1.24
N SER A 48 -14.71 -13.44 0.95
CA SER A 48 -15.09 -12.67 -0.24
C SER A 48 -14.59 -11.22 -0.20
N THR A 49 -14.65 -10.57 0.96
CA THR A 49 -14.14 -9.20 1.15
C THR A 49 -12.62 -9.18 1.11
N ALA A 50 -11.93 -10.17 1.67
CA ALA A 50 -10.48 -10.30 1.57
C ALA A 50 -10.02 -10.44 0.10
N VAL A 51 -10.72 -11.25 -0.70
CA VAL A 51 -10.44 -11.40 -2.14
C VAL A 51 -10.71 -10.10 -2.89
N ALA A 52 -11.85 -9.43 -2.62
CA ALA A 52 -12.18 -8.14 -3.22
C ALA A 52 -11.13 -7.07 -2.86
N HIS A 53 -10.71 -7.01 -1.60
CA HIS A 53 -9.69 -6.08 -1.11
C HIS A 53 -8.33 -6.33 -1.77
N ARG A 54 -7.89 -7.60 -1.89
CA ARG A 54 -6.67 -7.94 -2.64
C ARG A 54 -6.73 -7.47 -4.10
N LYS A 55 -7.88 -7.62 -4.76
CA LYS A 55 -8.09 -7.14 -6.13
C LYS A 55 -8.02 -5.62 -6.23
N GLN A 56 -8.56 -4.90 -5.25
CA GLN A 56 -8.48 -3.44 -5.19
C GLN A 56 -7.05 -2.96 -4.97
N LEU A 57 -6.30 -3.58 -4.05
CA LEU A 57 -4.89 -3.28 -3.84
C LEU A 57 -4.06 -3.54 -5.10
N ALA A 58 -4.23 -4.70 -5.74
CA ALA A 58 -3.54 -5.01 -6.99
C ALA A 58 -3.85 -3.97 -8.09
N LYS A 59 -5.11 -3.52 -8.20
CA LYS A 59 -5.51 -2.47 -9.13
C LYS A 59 -4.87 -1.12 -8.78
N ALA A 60 -4.78 -0.76 -7.51
CA ALA A 60 -4.15 0.48 -7.06
C ALA A 60 -2.64 0.47 -7.37
N VAL A 61 -1.96 -0.63 -7.08
CA VAL A 61 -0.53 -0.82 -7.40
C VAL A 61 -0.31 -0.78 -8.91
N ALA A 62 -1.15 -1.45 -9.70
CA ALA A 62 -1.08 -1.41 -11.16
C ALA A 62 -1.28 0.02 -11.71
N LYS A 63 -2.24 0.78 -11.16
CA LYS A 63 -2.48 2.18 -11.53
C LYS A 63 -1.29 3.07 -11.19
N ALA A 64 -0.67 2.90 -10.02
CA ALA A 64 0.53 3.63 -9.64
C ALA A 64 1.71 3.32 -10.58
N LYS A 65 1.93 2.03 -10.88
CA LYS A 65 2.97 1.59 -11.82
C LYS A 65 2.72 2.13 -13.24
N ALA A 66 1.47 2.16 -13.69
CA ALA A 66 1.08 2.76 -14.97
C ALA A 66 1.33 4.27 -15.01
N LYS A 67 1.03 4.99 -13.92
CA LYS A 67 1.32 6.44 -13.81
C LYS A 67 2.83 6.72 -13.92
N ALA A 68 3.67 5.92 -13.27
CA ALA A 68 5.12 6.04 -13.37
C ALA A 68 5.64 5.75 -14.79
N ARG A 69 5.12 4.70 -15.45
CA ARG A 69 5.44 4.39 -16.86
C ARG A 69 5.04 5.53 -17.79
N LEU A 70 3.86 6.11 -17.59
CA LEU A 70 3.38 7.22 -18.39
C LEU A 70 4.25 8.47 -18.22
N ARG A 71 4.67 8.81 -16.99
CA ARG A 71 5.61 9.91 -16.76
C ARG A 71 6.92 9.73 -17.53
N ARG A 72 7.50 8.53 -17.47
CA ARG A 72 8.72 8.20 -18.25
C ARG A 72 8.49 8.31 -19.76
N ALA A 73 7.33 7.85 -20.25
CA ALA A 73 6.98 7.94 -21.66
C ALA A 73 6.77 9.39 -22.13
N VAL A 74 6.18 10.25 -21.29
CA VAL A 74 5.97 11.68 -21.61
C VAL A 74 7.31 12.41 -21.70
N VAL A 75 8.24 12.15 -20.78
CA VAL A 75 9.60 12.74 -20.84
C VAL A 75 10.38 12.23 -22.05
N ALA A 76 10.10 11.02 -22.52
CA ALA A 76 10.72 10.48 -23.74
C ALA A 76 10.20 11.13 -25.04
N VAL A 77 9.09 11.88 -25.02
CA VAL A 77 8.62 12.63 -26.19
C VAL A 77 9.45 13.92 -26.31
N PRO A 78 10.23 14.15 -27.37
CA PRO A 78 11.25 15.21 -27.39
C PRO A 78 10.73 16.61 -27.03
N ILE A 79 9.59 17.03 -27.60
CA ILE A 79 9.03 18.37 -27.34
C ILE A 79 8.44 18.47 -25.93
N ALA A 80 7.72 17.43 -25.48
CA ALA A 80 7.08 17.44 -24.16
C ALA A 80 8.11 17.23 -23.03
N GLY A 81 9.16 16.46 -23.28
CA GLY A 81 10.28 16.23 -22.38
C GLY A 81 11.08 17.50 -22.13
N VAL A 82 11.46 18.22 -23.20
CA VAL A 82 12.14 19.52 -23.06
C VAL A 82 11.27 20.54 -22.32
N ALA A 83 9.97 20.60 -22.62
CA ALA A 83 9.04 21.47 -21.90
C ALA A 83 8.88 21.09 -20.42
N ALA A 84 8.85 19.79 -20.11
CA ALA A 84 8.75 19.30 -18.74
C ALA A 84 10.02 19.58 -17.94
N ILE A 85 11.20 19.35 -18.52
CA ILE A 85 12.50 19.68 -17.92
C ILE A 85 12.53 21.18 -17.61
N GLY A 86 12.22 22.04 -18.58
CA GLY A 86 12.20 23.48 -18.35
C GLY A 86 11.23 23.92 -17.23
N TYR A 87 10.09 23.24 -17.08
CA TYR A 87 9.16 23.51 -15.97
C TYR A 87 9.72 23.07 -14.62
N PHE A 88 10.33 21.88 -14.55
CA PHE A 88 10.90 21.36 -13.31
C PHE A 88 12.12 22.17 -12.88
N GLU A 89 13.02 22.54 -13.80
CA GLU A 89 14.18 23.39 -13.49
C GLU A 89 13.79 24.76 -12.94
N GLU A 90 12.70 25.36 -13.44
CA GLU A 90 12.21 26.62 -12.91
C GLU A 90 11.65 26.44 -11.50
N GLN A 91 10.91 25.36 -11.24
CA GLN A 91 10.38 25.09 -9.91
C GLN A 91 11.53 24.87 -8.90
N ASP A 92 12.50 24.04 -9.26
CA ASP A 92 13.66 23.72 -8.43
C ASP A 92 14.52 24.98 -8.17
N TYR A 93 14.67 25.85 -9.18
CA TYR A 93 15.33 27.15 -9.00
C TYR A 93 14.59 28.05 -8.00
N GLN A 94 13.25 28.11 -8.04
CA GLN A 94 12.46 28.92 -7.11
C GLN A 94 12.56 28.38 -5.67
N GLU A 95 12.60 27.06 -5.50
CA GLU A 95 12.83 26.42 -4.20
C GLU A 95 14.24 26.73 -3.68
N TRP A 96 15.26 26.59 -4.52
CA TRP A 96 16.64 26.98 -4.18
C TRP A 96 16.78 28.46 -3.84
N LEU A 97 16.07 29.35 -4.56
CA LEU A 97 16.09 30.80 -4.33
C LEU A 97 15.43 31.19 -2.99
N ALA A 98 14.48 30.40 -2.50
CA ALA A 98 13.90 30.61 -1.17
C ALA A 98 14.94 30.40 -0.06
N GLU A 99 15.91 29.51 -0.28
CA GLU A 99 17.02 29.24 0.62
C GLU A 99 18.24 30.15 0.35
N ASN A 100 18.36 30.65 -0.89
CA ASN A 100 19.44 31.52 -1.36
C ASN A 100 18.87 32.83 -1.96
N PRO A 101 18.39 33.77 -1.13
CA PRO A 101 17.62 34.93 -1.59
C PRO A 101 18.40 35.91 -2.48
N ASP A 102 19.73 35.98 -2.34
CA ASP A 102 20.62 36.79 -3.19
C ASP A 102 21.25 35.97 -4.33
N GLY A 103 20.80 34.72 -4.48
CA GLY A 103 21.32 33.76 -5.44
C GLY A 103 20.98 34.12 -6.89
N THR A 104 21.87 33.76 -7.81
CA THR A 104 21.66 33.93 -9.25
C THR A 104 21.44 32.59 -9.94
N ARG A 105 20.79 32.59 -11.12
CA ARG A 105 20.66 31.39 -11.96
C ARG A 105 22.00 30.72 -12.30
N LYS A 106 23.08 31.50 -12.42
CA LYS A 106 24.43 30.95 -12.65
C LYS A 106 24.93 30.18 -11.43
N GLN A 107 24.75 30.72 -10.23
CA GLN A 107 25.15 30.04 -8.99
C GLN A 107 24.36 28.74 -8.80
N TYR A 108 23.03 28.77 -9.01
CA TYR A 108 22.21 27.56 -9.03
C TYR A 108 22.72 26.53 -10.04
N ALA A 109 22.93 26.96 -11.31
CA ALA A 109 23.42 26.06 -12.35
C ALA A 109 24.78 25.46 -12.01
N CYS A 110 25.66 26.21 -11.34
CA CYS A 110 26.96 25.73 -10.89
C CYS A 110 26.86 24.74 -9.73
N GLU A 111 25.96 24.97 -8.78
CA GLU A 111 25.70 24.04 -7.69
C GLU A 111 25.10 22.73 -8.20
N VAL A 112 24.14 22.81 -9.12
CA VAL A 112 23.58 21.62 -9.77
C VAL A 112 24.67 20.90 -10.59
N ALA A 113 25.52 21.63 -11.30
CA ALA A 113 26.60 21.04 -12.10
C ALA A 113 27.65 20.34 -11.22
N SER A 114 28.06 20.92 -10.09
CA SER A 114 29.02 20.28 -9.18
C SER A 114 28.45 19.01 -8.58
N LEU A 115 27.21 19.06 -8.08
CA LEU A 115 26.50 17.89 -7.54
C LEU A 115 26.28 16.82 -8.62
N THR A 116 25.99 17.22 -9.85
CA THR A 116 25.82 16.28 -10.98
C THR A 116 27.14 15.63 -11.36
N ALA A 117 28.26 16.37 -11.33
CA ALA A 117 29.59 15.83 -11.62
C ALA A 117 30.02 14.74 -10.62
N GLU A 118 29.56 14.81 -9.38
CA GLU A 118 29.84 13.78 -8.37
C GLU A 118 29.12 12.45 -8.66
N VAL A 119 27.91 12.51 -9.24
CA VAL A 119 27.06 11.32 -9.47
C VAL A 119 27.06 10.84 -10.93
N VAL A 120 27.61 11.63 -11.87
CA VAL A 120 27.52 11.33 -13.30
C VAL A 120 28.14 9.98 -13.64
N ASP A 121 29.32 9.65 -13.10
CA ASP A 121 29.98 8.38 -13.41
C ASP A 121 29.20 7.17 -12.87
N GLU A 122 28.61 7.28 -11.68
CA GLU A 122 27.75 6.24 -11.10
C GLU A 122 26.54 5.97 -12.01
N VAL A 123 25.85 7.04 -12.46
CA VAL A 123 24.71 6.91 -13.37
C VAL A 123 25.12 6.32 -14.71
N LEU A 124 26.27 6.73 -15.26
CA LEU A 124 26.79 6.20 -16.54
C LEU A 124 27.16 4.72 -16.44
N GLN A 125 27.62 4.24 -15.28
CA GLN A 125 27.93 2.82 -15.06
C GLN A 125 26.69 1.92 -15.07
N ASP A 126 25.55 2.44 -14.63
CA ASP A 126 24.28 1.72 -14.61
C ASP A 126 23.60 1.62 -15.99
N LEU A 127 24.04 2.40 -16.97
CA LEU A 127 23.52 2.35 -18.34
C LEU A 127 24.05 1.13 -19.11
N PRO A 128 23.20 0.44 -19.91
CA PRO A 128 23.66 -0.65 -20.76
C PRO A 128 24.67 -0.12 -21.78
N GLY A 129 25.77 -0.84 -22.00
CA GLY A 129 26.94 -0.33 -22.73
C GLY A 129 26.68 0.26 -24.13
N GLY A 130 25.61 -0.16 -24.83
CA GLY A 130 25.23 0.41 -26.12
C GLY A 130 24.56 1.80 -26.06
N LEU A 131 24.17 2.26 -24.87
CA LEU A 131 23.53 3.56 -24.61
C LEU A 131 24.39 4.47 -23.71
N ARG A 132 25.57 4.01 -23.27
CA ARG A 132 26.45 4.78 -22.39
C ARG A 132 27.25 5.78 -23.21
N PRO A 133 27.04 7.10 -23.04
CA PRO A 133 27.93 8.10 -23.62
C PRO A 133 29.27 8.12 -22.90
N ASP A 134 30.30 8.64 -23.58
CA ASP A 134 31.60 8.88 -22.97
C ASP A 134 31.46 9.97 -21.88
N PRO A 135 31.99 9.77 -20.66
CA PRO A 135 31.88 10.73 -19.57
C PRO A 135 32.38 12.13 -19.93
N GLU A 136 33.47 12.25 -20.70
CA GLU A 136 34.04 13.54 -21.11
C GLU A 136 33.08 14.32 -22.01
N THR A 137 32.27 13.61 -22.80
CA THR A 137 31.24 14.25 -23.64
C THR A 137 30.15 14.87 -22.78
N VAL A 138 29.75 14.19 -21.68
CA VAL A 138 28.71 14.71 -20.78
C VAL A 138 29.23 15.89 -19.95
N LEU A 139 30.47 15.77 -19.44
CA LEU A 139 31.12 16.84 -18.69
C LEU A 139 31.31 18.09 -19.56
N GLY A 140 31.58 17.93 -20.86
CA GLY A 140 31.69 19.04 -21.82
C GLY A 140 30.39 19.82 -22.07
N TYR A 141 29.23 19.31 -21.67
CA TYR A 141 27.96 20.04 -21.75
C TYR A 141 27.62 20.84 -20.47
N MET A 142 28.41 20.69 -19.40
CA MET A 142 28.18 21.41 -18.16
C MET A 142 28.56 22.89 -18.29
N PRO A 143 27.89 23.79 -17.54
CA PRO A 143 28.25 25.20 -17.53
C PRO A 143 29.65 25.41 -16.94
N GLU A 144 30.39 26.37 -17.49
CA GLU A 144 31.66 26.81 -16.90
C GLU A 144 31.39 27.56 -15.58
N CYS A 145 31.98 27.04 -14.51
CA CYS A 145 31.89 27.57 -13.16
C CYS A 145 33.30 27.96 -12.71
N GLU A 146 33.49 29.25 -12.40
CA GLU A 146 34.74 29.83 -11.90
C GLU A 146 34.83 29.76 -10.37
#